data_AF-A0A0P9FJP5-F1
#
_entry.id   AF-A0A0P9FJP5-F1
#
_cell.length_a   1.000
_cell.length_b   1.000
_cell.length_c   1.000
_cell.angle_alpha   90.00
_cell.angle_beta   90.00
_cell.angle_gamma   90.00
#
_symmetry.space_group_name_H-M   'P 1'
#
loop_
_entity.id
_entity.type
_entity.pdbx_description
1 polymer ?
#
loop_
_entity_poly.entity_id
_entity_poly.type
_entity_poly.pdbx_seq_one_letter_code
_entity_poly.pdbx_strand_id
1 'polypeptide(L)' 'MRFIRKPFRKGVNWMPDPVEVSSDLVPAPWKTLFTNEEYLIHRIVVQSTYAMVVIVLVAHALVWFWRPWLQ' A
#
# COMPACT_ATOMS: atom_id res chain seq x y z
N MET A 1 -44.43 -47.65 -5.50
CA MET A 1 -43.05 -47.33 -5.93
C MET A 1 -42.69 -45.95 -5.39
N ARG A 2 -41.68 -45.83 -4.51
CA ARG A 2 -41.32 -44.57 -3.85
C ARG A 2 -39.92 -44.16 -4.30
N PHE A 3 -39.81 -43.16 -5.16
CA PHE A 3 -38.53 -42.65 -5.66
C PHE A 3 -37.88 -41.76 -4.60
N ILE A 4 -36.82 -42.26 -3.96
CA ILE A 4 -35.98 -41.50 -3.04
C ILE A 4 -34.99 -40.68 -3.87
N ARG A 5 -35.23 -39.37 -4.03
CA ARG A 5 -34.25 -38.47 -4.64
C ARG A 5 -33.15 -38.17 -3.62
N LYS A 6 -31.92 -38.62 -3.87
CA LYS A 6 -30.75 -38.25 -3.05
C LYS A 6 -30.48 -36.75 -3.21
N PRO A 7 -30.11 -36.02 -2.14
CA PRO A 7 -29.76 -34.62 -2.25
C PRO A 7 -28.44 -34.47 -3.02
N PHE A 8 -28.45 -33.60 -4.03
CA PHE A 8 -27.27 -33.21 -4.79
C PHE A 8 -26.29 -32.47 -3.86
N ARG A 9 -25.19 -33.12 -3.50
CA ARG A 9 -24.12 -32.55 -2.66
C ARG A 9 -23.38 -31.50 -3.50
N LYS A 10 -23.55 -30.21 -3.18
CA LYS A 10 -22.78 -29.12 -3.79
C LYS A 10 -21.29 -29.40 -3.56
N GLY A 11 -20.58 -29.67 -4.65
CA GLY A 11 -19.18 -30.07 -4.66
C GLY A 11 -18.22 -28.89 -4.50
N VAL A 12 -17.08 -29.21 -3.91
CA VAL A 12 -15.78 -28.51 -3.80
C VAL A 12 -15.69 -27.18 -4.56
N ASN A 13 -15.40 -26.11 -3.81
CA ASN A 13 -14.98 -24.83 -4.36
C ASN A 13 -13.57 -24.98 -4.95
N TRP A 14 -13.42 -24.79 -6.26
CA TRP A 14 -12.15 -24.91 -6.98
C TRP A 14 -11.37 -23.59 -7.05
N MET A 15 -11.96 -22.50 -6.58
CA MET A 15 -11.20 -21.27 -6.38
C MET A 15 -10.28 -21.48 -5.18
N PRO A 16 -8.96 -21.27 -5.31
CA PRO A 16 -8.11 -21.14 -4.14
C PRO A 16 -8.68 -20.00 -3.30
N ASP A 17 -8.83 -20.25 -1.99
CA ASP A 17 -9.19 -19.20 -1.05
C ASP A 17 -8.24 -18.02 -1.27
N PRO A 18 -8.72 -16.76 -1.24
CA PRO A 18 -7.84 -15.61 -1.38
C PRO A 18 -6.72 -15.79 -0.36
N VAL A 19 -5.49 -15.93 -0.87
CA VAL A 19 -4.32 -16.04 -0.02
C VAL A 19 -4.23 -14.70 0.70
N GLU A 20 -4.70 -14.66 1.94
CA GLU A 20 -4.44 -13.53 2.83
C GLU A 20 -2.94 -13.47 3.04
N VAL A 21 -2.25 -12.72 2.19
CA VAL A 21 -0.86 -12.35 2.41
C VAL A 21 -0.85 -11.54 3.70
N SER A 22 -0.46 -12.17 4.81
CA SER A 22 -0.49 -11.59 6.16
C SER A 22 0.42 -10.36 6.21
N SER A 23 -0.18 -9.21 5.91
CA SER A 23 0.51 -7.94 5.77
C SER A 23 0.28 -7.11 7.03
N ASP A 24 0.93 -7.52 8.12
CA ASP A 24 0.73 -6.94 9.46
C ASP A 24 1.31 -5.53 9.58
N LEU A 25 2.34 -5.20 8.77
CA LEU A 25 2.99 -3.90 8.79
C LEU A 25 2.24 -2.86 7.95
N VAL A 26 1.35 -3.31 7.07
CA VAL A 26 0.61 -2.46 6.14
C VAL A 26 -0.71 -2.04 6.78
N PRO A 27 -1.01 -0.72 6.88
CA PRO A 27 -2.29 -0.26 7.41
C PRO A 27 -3.47 -0.76 6.57
N ALA A 28 -4.61 -0.99 7.21
CA ALA A 28 -5.79 -1.62 6.61
C ALA A 28 -6.22 -1.08 5.22
N PRO A 29 -6.18 0.24 4.95
CA PRO A 29 -6.55 0.77 3.63
C PRO A 29 -5.62 0.35 2.49
N TRP A 30 -4.36 0.00 2.80
CA TRP A 30 -3.29 -0.21 1.82
C TRP A 30 -2.88 -1.67 1.68
N LYS A 31 -3.49 -2.59 2.45
CA LYS A 31 -3.17 -4.02 2.45
C LYS A 31 -3.39 -4.71 1.11
N THR A 32 -4.24 -4.14 0.24
CA THR A 32 -4.51 -4.66 -1.10
C THR A 32 -3.45 -4.25 -2.14
N LEU A 33 -2.60 -3.27 -1.81
CA LEU A 33 -1.67 -2.65 -2.75
C LEU A 33 -0.22 -3.00 -2.51
N PHE A 34 0.14 -3.40 -1.28
CA PHE A 34 1.52 -3.66 -0.89
C PHE A 34 1.64 -4.92 -0.06
N THR A 35 2.72 -5.64 -0.31
CA THR A 35 3.27 -6.63 0.63
C THR A 35 4.07 -5.94 1.74
N ASN A 36 4.43 -6.68 2.80
CA ASN A 36 5.23 -6.13 3.91
C ASN A 36 6.58 -5.56 3.44
N GLU A 37 7.28 -6.23 2.54
CA GLU A 37 8.59 -5.81 2.05
C GLU A 37 8.50 -4.51 1.23
N GLU A 38 7.54 -4.45 0.30
CA GLU A 38 7.29 -3.27 -0.52
C GLU A 38 6.89 -2.06 0.34
N TYR A 39 6.07 -2.29 1.37
CA TYR A 39 5.63 -1.22 2.26
C TYR A 39 6.76 -0.63 3.10
N LEU A 40 7.74 -1.45 3.51
CA LEU A 40 8.92 -0.97 4.22
C LEU A 40 9.78 -0.05 3.35
N ILE A 41 10.03 -0.45 2.09
CA ILE A 41 10.77 0.39 1.13
C ILE A 41 10.01 1.69 0.86
N HIS A 42 8.71 1.59 0.58
CA HIS A 42 7.85 2.75 0.35
C HIS A 42 7.92 3.75 1.51
N ARG A 43 7.83 3.26 2.76
CA ARG A 43 7.90 4.11 3.94
C ARG A 43 9.23 4.87 4.04
N ILE A 44 10.35 4.21 3.74
CA ILE A 44 11.67 4.85 3.76
C ILE A 44 11.77 5.95 2.71
N VAL A 45 11.34 5.66 1.47
CA VAL A 45 11.38 6.60 0.35
C VAL A 45 10.47 7.80 0.59
N VAL A 46 9.26 7.59 1.10
CA VAL A 46 8.32 8.68 1.39
C VAL A 46 8.86 9.58 2.49
N GLN A 47 9.37 9.00 3.58
CA GLN A 47 9.91 9.78 4.69
C GLN A 47 11.17 10.57 4.29
N SER A 48 12.09 9.97 3.53
CA SER A 48 13.30 10.66 3.06
C SER A 48 12.98 11.78 2.06
N THR A 49 12.00 11.55 1.17
CA THR A 49 11.54 12.57 0.22
C THR A 49 10.92 13.77 0.93
N TYR A 50 10.08 13.55 1.96
CA TYR A 50 9.54 14.65 2.76
C TYR A 50 10.64 15.45 3.47
N ALA A 51 11.63 14.76 4.05
CA ALA A 51 12.77 15.44 4.67
C ALA A 51 13.56 16.28 3.66
N MET A 52 13.84 15.73 2.47
CA MET A 52 14.52 16.44 1.38
C MET A 52 13.73 17.68 0.95
N VAL A 53 12.43 17.55 0.69
CA VAL A 53 11.58 18.66 0.25
C VAL A 53 11.59 19.80 1.26
N VAL A 54 11.49 19.50 2.56
CA VAL A 54 11.57 20.54 3.61
C VAL A 54 12.91 21.27 3.56
N ILE A 55 14.02 20.54 3.47
CA ILE A 55 15.36 21.14 3.39
C ILE A 55 15.50 22.01 2.15
N VAL A 56 15.05 21.51 1.00
CA VAL A 56 15.10 22.23 -0.27
C VAL A 56 14.28 23.51 -0.19
N LEU A 57 13.05 23.47 0.33
CA LEU A 57 12.22 24.66 0.48
C LEU A 57 12.86 25.71 1.40
N VAL A 58 13.44 25.30 2.53
CA VAL A 58 14.14 26.21 3.45
C VAL A 58 15.36 26.83 2.76
N ALA A 59 16.18 26.01 2.09
CA ALA A 59 17.36 26.50 1.38
C ALA A 59 16.98 27.51 0.28
N HIS A 60 15.95 27.19 -0.52
CA HIS A 60 15.46 28.09 -1.56
C HIS A 60 14.88 29.37 -0.98
N ALA A 61 14.12 29.30 0.11
CA ALA A 61 13.61 30.50 0.78
C ALA A 61 14.74 31.40 1.28
N LEU A 62 15.76 30.84 1.94
CA LEU A 62 16.93 31.58 2.42
C LEU A 62 17.70 32.26 1.29
N VAL A 63 17.95 31.54 0.19
CA VAL A 63 18.64 32.11 -0.98
C VAL A 63 17.79 33.18 -1.65
N TRP A 64 16.48 32.97 -1.76
CA TRP A 64 15.56 33.97 -2.32
C TRP A 64 15.53 35.25 -1.52
N PHE A 65 15.56 35.18 -0.17
CA PHE A 65 15.69 36.36 0.68
C PHE A 65 17.05 37.07 0.55
N TRP A 66 18.14 36.34 0.28
CA TRP A 66 19.47 36.93 0.11
C TRP A 66 19.67 37.58 -1.27
N ARG A 67 19.31 36.87 -2.34
CA ARG A 67 19.35 37.35 -3.72
C ARG A 67 18.15 36.80 -4.48
N PRO A 68 17.06 37.58 -4.61
CA PRO A 68 15.88 37.12 -5.32
C PRO A 68 16.20 36.94 -6.81
N TRP A 69 15.82 35.79 -7.35
CA TRP A 69 16.07 35.42 -8.74
C TRP A 69 14.88 35.71 -9.67
N LEU A 70 13.69 35.94 -9.12
CA LEU A 70 12.50 36.40 -9.84
C LEU A 70 12.27 37.86 -9.47
N GLN A 71 12.67 38.76 -10.36
CA GLN A 71 12.35 40.20 -10.32
C GLN A 71 11.14 40.48 -11.21
#